data_AF-I3SXA0-F1
#
_entry.id   AF-I3SXA0-F1
#
_cell.length_a   1.000
_cell.length_b   1.000
_cell.length_c   1.000
_cell.angle_alpha   90.00
_cell.angle_beta   90.00
_cell.angle_gamma   90.00
#
_symmetry.space_group_name_H-M   'P 1'
#
loop_
_entity.id
_entity.type
_entity.pdbx_description
1 polymer ?
#
loop_
_entity_poly.entity_id
_entity_poly.type
_entity_poly.pdbx_seq_one_letter_code
_entity_poly.pdbx_strand_id
1 'polypeptide(L)'
;MSNSPSLKIGIVGFGSFGQFLAKTMIKQGHTLTATSRTDYSHTCLQLGIQFFRDVGTFIEANNDVILICASIMSFTKVLSSMPLACLKKPTTLFVDVLSVKEHPREVLLRVLPEESDILCTHPMFGPESGKNGWKDLNFMYDKVRIHDEATCSNFLHIFASEGCKMLQMSCEEHDKIAAKSQFITHTIGRTLAEMDIESTPIDTKGFQTLTQLKNTTMRDSFDLYSGLFVHNRFAKQELENLQRALDRVKEMLVQRMREELGPEKD
;
A
#
# COMPACT_ATOMS: atom_id res chain seq x y z
N MET A 1 -25.98 -13.62 10.07
CA MET A 1 -24.90 -12.85 9.42
C MET A 1 -25.58 -11.98 8.38
N SER A 2 -25.63 -10.66 8.58
CA SER A 2 -26.21 -9.75 7.59
C SER A 2 -25.29 -9.75 6.37
N ASN A 3 -25.77 -10.29 5.25
CA ASN A 3 -25.07 -10.14 3.98
C ASN A 3 -25.07 -8.66 3.61
N SER A 4 -23.90 -8.04 3.61
CA SER A 4 -23.70 -6.71 3.06
C SER A 4 -24.06 -6.73 1.57
N PRO A 5 -24.63 -5.64 1.02
CA PRO A 5 -24.96 -5.56 -0.39
C PRO A 5 -23.73 -5.84 -1.28
N SER A 6 -23.93 -6.55 -2.38
CA SER A 6 -22.87 -6.74 -3.39
C SER A 6 -22.56 -5.41 -4.09
N LEU A 7 -21.28 -5.06 -4.17
CA LEU A 7 -20.77 -3.88 -4.87
C LEU A 7 -20.25 -4.23 -6.28
N LYS A 8 -20.34 -3.26 -7.19
CA LYS A 8 -19.59 -3.21 -8.45
C LYS A 8 -18.30 -2.43 -8.24
N ILE A 9 -17.17 -3.12 -8.24
CA ILE A 9 -15.85 -2.55 -7.93
C ILE A 9 -15.00 -2.53 -9.20
N GLY A 10 -14.65 -1.34 -9.66
CA GLY A 10 -13.71 -1.13 -10.75
C GLY A 10 -12.29 -0.95 -10.23
N ILE A 11 -11.36 -1.83 -10.63
CA ILE A 11 -9.95 -1.74 -10.22
C ILE A 11 -9.13 -1.02 -11.28
N VAL A 12 -8.44 0.05 -10.89
CA VAL A 12 -7.45 0.75 -11.71
C VAL A 12 -6.05 0.33 -11.29
N GLY A 13 -5.32 -0.34 -12.18
CA GLY A 13 -4.01 -0.90 -11.87
C GLY A 13 -4.11 -2.35 -11.40
N PHE A 14 -4.27 -3.27 -12.34
CA PHE A 14 -4.47 -4.70 -12.06
C PHE A 14 -3.16 -5.48 -11.85
N GLY A 15 -2.22 -4.89 -11.11
CA GLY A 15 -0.94 -5.50 -10.73
C GLY A 15 -1.07 -6.52 -9.60
N SER A 16 0.06 -6.90 -8.97
CA SER A 16 0.10 -7.89 -7.89
C SER A 16 -0.87 -7.60 -6.74
N PHE A 17 -0.92 -6.34 -6.29
CA PHE A 17 -1.78 -5.93 -5.18
C PHE A 17 -3.26 -5.88 -5.58
N GLY A 18 -3.58 -5.31 -6.75
CA GLY A 18 -4.94 -5.28 -7.27
C GLY A 18 -5.52 -6.70 -7.47
N GLN A 19 -4.72 -7.62 -7.99
CA GLN A 19 -5.09 -9.04 -8.12
C GLN A 19 -5.28 -9.72 -6.76
N PHE A 20 -4.45 -9.39 -5.78
CA PHE A 20 -4.58 -9.91 -4.41
C PHE A 20 -5.91 -9.50 -3.77
N LEU A 21 -6.29 -8.22 -3.86
CA LEU A 21 -7.58 -7.73 -3.36
C LEU A 21 -8.75 -8.34 -4.14
N ALA A 22 -8.63 -8.42 -5.47
CA ALA A 22 -9.69 -8.92 -6.33
C ALA A 22 -10.14 -10.33 -5.98
N LYS A 23 -9.21 -11.23 -5.63
CA LYS A 23 -9.53 -12.62 -5.25
C LYS A 23 -10.48 -12.68 -4.05
N THR A 24 -10.23 -11.87 -3.03
CA THR A 24 -11.09 -11.81 -1.84
C THR A 24 -12.42 -11.15 -2.15
N MET A 25 -12.42 -10.05 -2.92
CA MET A 25 -13.66 -9.36 -3.31
C MET A 25 -14.59 -10.26 -4.14
N ILE A 26 -14.04 -11.08 -5.05
CA ILE A 26 -14.79 -12.09 -5.81
C ILE A 26 -15.35 -13.17 -4.88
N LYS A 27 -14.54 -13.69 -3.95
CA LYS A 27 -14.96 -14.69 -2.96
C LYS A 27 -16.14 -14.19 -2.11
N GLN A 28 -16.21 -12.89 -1.84
CA GLN A 28 -17.32 -12.25 -1.10
C GLN A 28 -18.54 -11.95 -1.99
N GLY A 29 -18.50 -12.24 -3.29
CA GLY A 29 -19.63 -12.08 -4.20
C GLY A 29 -19.76 -10.69 -4.82
N HIS A 30 -18.70 -9.87 -4.80
CA HIS A 30 -18.67 -8.59 -5.51
C HIS A 30 -18.44 -8.78 -7.02
N THR A 31 -18.98 -7.86 -7.81
CA THR A 31 -18.76 -7.84 -9.26
C THR A 31 -17.59 -6.93 -9.57
N LEU A 32 -16.59 -7.44 -10.30
CA LEU A 32 -15.37 -6.68 -10.58
C LEU A 32 -15.26 -6.32 -12.06
N THR A 33 -14.79 -5.10 -12.30
CA THR A 33 -14.21 -4.67 -13.57
C THR A 33 -12.77 -4.23 -13.34
N ALA A 34 -11.94 -4.24 -14.37
CA ALA A 34 -10.55 -3.81 -14.24
C ALA A 34 -10.05 -3.05 -15.47
N THR A 35 -9.15 -2.10 -15.23
CA THR A 35 -8.32 -1.47 -16.25
C THR A 35 -6.89 -1.35 -15.75
N SER A 36 -5.92 -1.37 -16.66
CA SER A 36 -4.51 -1.26 -16.31
C SER A 36 -3.70 -0.87 -17.53
N ARG A 37 -2.52 -0.28 -17.30
CA ARG A 37 -1.55 0.01 -18.36
C ARG A 37 -1.10 -1.26 -19.09
N THR A 38 -0.84 -2.32 -18.33
CA THR A 38 -0.47 -3.64 -18.86
C THR A 38 -1.73 -4.41 -19.23
N ASP A 39 -1.72 -5.12 -20.35
CA ASP A 39 -2.85 -5.97 -20.72
C ASP A 39 -2.95 -7.19 -19.80
N TYR A 40 -4.05 -7.26 -19.04
CA TYR A 40 -4.39 -8.38 -18.16
C TYR A 40 -5.63 -9.14 -18.64
N SER A 41 -6.03 -8.99 -19.90
CA SER A 41 -7.25 -9.62 -20.47
C SER A 41 -7.34 -11.12 -20.14
N HIS A 42 -6.24 -11.87 -20.29
CA HIS A 42 -6.22 -13.31 -20.00
C HIS A 42 -6.41 -13.61 -18.51
N THR A 43 -5.68 -12.92 -17.63
CA THR A 43 -5.79 -13.09 -16.17
C THR A 43 -7.18 -12.69 -15.67
N CYS A 44 -7.73 -11.59 -16.16
CA CYS A 44 -9.08 -11.15 -15.82
C CYS A 44 -10.14 -12.16 -16.29
N LEU A 45 -10.01 -12.70 -17.51
CA LEU A 45 -10.92 -13.74 -18.02
C LEU A 45 -10.94 -14.98 -17.11
N GLN A 46 -9.78 -15.45 -16.65
CA GLN A 46 -9.68 -16.58 -15.72
C GLN A 46 -10.36 -16.31 -14.37
N LEU A 47 -10.41 -15.05 -13.94
CA LEU A 47 -11.05 -14.61 -12.69
C LEU A 47 -12.52 -14.19 -12.89
N GLY A 48 -13.05 -14.25 -14.11
CA GLY A 48 -14.40 -13.77 -14.41
C GLY A 48 -14.56 -12.24 -14.33
N ILE A 49 -13.47 -11.49 -14.48
CA ILE A 49 -13.43 -10.02 -14.43
C ILE A 49 -13.51 -9.47 -15.85
N GLN A 50 -14.38 -8.48 -16.08
CA GLN A 50 -14.37 -7.73 -17.34
C GLN A 50 -13.19 -6.75 -17.37
N PHE A 51 -12.29 -6.92 -18.33
CA PHE A 51 -11.13 -6.06 -18.51
C PHE A 51 -11.35 -5.02 -19.61
N PHE A 52 -10.98 -3.78 -19.33
CA PHE A 52 -11.06 -2.64 -20.24
C PHE A 52 -9.66 -2.11 -20.51
N ARG A 53 -9.21 -2.17 -21.77
CA ARG A 53 -7.94 -1.56 -22.17
C ARG A 53 -8.01 -0.03 -22.20
N ASP A 54 -9.18 0.50 -22.57
CA ASP A 54 -9.43 1.94 -22.61
C ASP A 54 -10.05 2.43 -21.30
N VAL A 55 -9.44 3.44 -20.69
CA VAL A 55 -9.89 4.00 -19.41
C VAL A 55 -11.24 4.73 -19.53
N GLY A 56 -11.58 5.29 -20.70
CA GLY A 56 -12.88 5.91 -20.92
C GLY A 56 -14.02 4.90 -20.83
N THR A 57 -13.91 3.79 -21.55
CA THR A 57 -14.89 2.70 -21.47
C THR A 57 -15.00 2.10 -20.06
N PHE A 58 -13.89 2.03 -19.32
CA PHE A 58 -13.88 1.61 -17.92
C PHE A 58 -14.68 2.56 -17.00
N ILE A 59 -14.49 3.87 -17.14
CA ILE A 59 -15.21 4.89 -16.34
C ILE A 59 -16.72 4.81 -16.58
N GLU A 60 -17.14 4.46 -17.80
CA GLU A 60 -18.54 4.28 -18.17
C GLU A 60 -19.17 2.97 -17.67
N ALA A 61 -18.42 2.07 -17.04
CA ALA A 61 -18.88 0.75 -16.60
C ALA A 61 -19.82 0.77 -15.36
N ASN A 62 -20.23 1.96 -14.90
CA ASN A 62 -21.20 2.16 -13.82
C ASN A 62 -20.80 1.47 -12.50
N ASN A 63 -19.53 1.60 -12.13
CA ASN A 63 -18.98 1.07 -10.88
C ASN A 63 -19.51 1.88 -9.68
N ASP A 64 -19.81 1.17 -8.58
CA ASP A 64 -20.12 1.79 -7.28
C ASP A 64 -18.85 2.34 -6.64
N VAL A 65 -17.76 1.57 -6.76
CA VAL A 65 -16.44 1.90 -6.21
C VAL A 65 -15.38 1.84 -7.31
N ILE A 66 -14.53 2.86 -7.40
CA ILE A 66 -13.29 2.83 -8.19
C ILE A 66 -12.11 2.69 -7.22
N LEU A 67 -11.48 1.52 -7.23
CA LEU A 67 -10.35 1.16 -6.39
C LEU A 67 -9.04 1.36 -7.16
N ILE A 68 -8.22 2.31 -6.73
CA ILE A 68 -6.97 2.68 -7.38
C ILE A 68 -5.81 1.93 -6.74
N CYS A 69 -5.33 0.91 -7.44
CA CYS A 69 -4.20 0.05 -7.09
C CYS A 69 -2.94 0.36 -7.92
N ALA A 70 -2.82 1.59 -8.44
CA ALA A 70 -1.62 2.04 -9.15
C ALA A 70 -0.42 2.24 -8.19
N SER A 71 0.79 2.31 -8.74
CA SER A 71 1.98 2.64 -7.93
C SER A 71 1.92 4.09 -7.43
N ILE A 72 2.51 4.35 -6.26
CA ILE A 72 2.62 5.69 -5.66
C ILE A 72 3.15 6.69 -6.68
N MET A 73 4.28 6.34 -7.34
CA MET A 73 4.94 7.20 -8.33
C MET A 73 4.07 7.52 -9.56
N SER A 74 3.16 6.62 -9.92
CA SER A 74 2.29 6.80 -11.09
C SER A 74 0.92 7.43 -10.78
N PHE A 75 0.57 7.56 -9.50
CA PHE A 75 -0.79 7.83 -9.05
C PHE A 75 -1.38 9.11 -9.65
N THR A 76 -0.63 10.21 -9.58
CA THR A 76 -1.04 11.50 -10.15
C THR A 76 -1.29 11.39 -11.65
N LYS A 77 -0.36 10.77 -12.39
CA LYS A 77 -0.49 10.61 -13.85
C LYS A 77 -1.70 9.76 -14.23
N VAL A 78 -1.94 8.68 -13.50
CA VAL A 78 -3.08 7.79 -13.72
C VAL A 78 -4.40 8.53 -13.53
N LEU A 79 -4.57 9.23 -12.39
CA LEU A 79 -5.78 9.99 -12.11
C LEU A 79 -6.00 11.13 -13.11
N SER A 80 -4.97 11.91 -13.42
CA SER A 80 -5.09 13.03 -14.38
C SER A 80 -5.42 12.59 -15.81
N SER A 81 -5.20 11.32 -16.16
CA SER A 81 -5.57 10.76 -17.46
C SER A 81 -7.00 10.24 -17.55
N MET A 82 -7.72 10.16 -16.43
CA MET A 82 -9.09 9.63 -16.41
C MET A 82 -10.08 10.66 -16.95
N PRO A 83 -11.00 10.28 -17.86
CA PRO A 83 -12.07 11.16 -18.31
C PRO A 83 -13.20 11.22 -17.26
N LEU A 84 -12.94 11.87 -16.13
CA LEU A 84 -13.85 11.89 -14.97
C LEU A 84 -15.21 12.55 -15.27
N ALA A 85 -15.29 13.41 -16.29
CA ALA A 85 -16.55 13.97 -16.76
C ALA A 85 -17.52 12.91 -17.33
N CYS A 86 -17.04 11.72 -17.66
CA CYS A 86 -17.84 10.60 -18.18
C CYS A 86 -18.41 9.69 -17.08
N LEU A 87 -18.20 10.02 -15.80
CA LEU A 87 -18.77 9.25 -14.69
C LEU A 87 -20.30 9.24 -14.79
N LYS A 88 -20.89 8.04 -14.75
CA LYS A 88 -22.35 7.86 -14.84
C LYS A 88 -23.10 8.13 -13.54
N LYS A 89 -22.38 8.12 -12.41
CA LYS A 89 -22.96 8.35 -11.08
C LYS A 89 -22.37 9.61 -10.46
N PRO A 90 -23.20 10.45 -9.82
CA PRO A 90 -22.70 11.63 -9.13
C PRO A 90 -21.82 11.25 -7.91
N THR A 91 -22.15 10.17 -7.19
CA THR A 91 -21.50 9.78 -5.92
C THR A 91 -20.67 8.50 -6.02
N THR A 92 -19.91 8.30 -7.11
CA THR A 92 -18.95 7.18 -7.18
C THR A 92 -17.91 7.31 -6.07
N LEU A 93 -17.67 6.23 -5.33
CA LEU A 93 -16.65 6.18 -4.29
C LEU A 93 -15.29 5.86 -4.89
N PHE A 94 -14.33 6.78 -4.76
CA PHE A 94 -12.94 6.54 -5.08
C PHE A 94 -12.17 6.10 -3.85
N VAL A 95 -11.45 4.99 -3.98
CA VAL A 95 -10.63 4.42 -2.91
C VAL A 95 -9.20 4.27 -3.40
N ASP A 96 -8.23 4.79 -2.66
CA ASP A 96 -6.82 4.44 -2.87
C ASP A 96 -6.35 3.39 -1.87
N VAL A 97 -5.37 2.59 -2.28
CA VAL A 97 -4.69 1.60 -1.43
C VAL A 97 -3.17 1.79 -1.45
N LEU A 98 -2.69 3.03 -1.63
CA LEU A 98 -1.26 3.31 -1.64
C LEU A 98 -0.65 3.05 -0.26
N SER A 99 0.69 3.02 -0.15
CA SER A 99 1.37 2.87 1.14
C SER A 99 1.74 4.19 1.82
N VAL A 100 1.37 5.32 1.20
CA VAL A 100 1.42 6.70 1.74
C VAL A 100 0.04 7.34 1.56
N LYS A 101 -0.35 8.30 2.40
CA LYS A 101 -1.75 8.76 2.49
C LYS A 101 -1.97 10.25 2.26
N GLU A 102 -1.05 11.13 2.64
CA GLU A 102 -1.22 12.56 2.36
C GLU A 102 -1.22 12.81 0.84
N HIS A 103 -0.31 12.16 0.12
CA HIS A 103 -0.23 12.27 -1.34
C HIS A 103 -1.53 11.89 -2.07
N PRO A 104 -2.10 10.67 -1.92
CA PRO A 104 -3.34 10.35 -2.61
C PRO A 104 -4.51 11.22 -2.16
N ARG A 105 -4.62 11.57 -0.88
CA ARG A 105 -5.66 12.48 -0.37
C ARG A 105 -5.65 13.80 -1.11
N GLU A 106 -4.50 14.45 -1.22
CA GLU A 106 -4.36 15.75 -1.89
C GLU A 106 -4.67 15.66 -3.39
N VAL A 107 -4.17 14.62 -4.05
CA VAL A 107 -4.40 14.43 -5.49
C VAL A 107 -5.88 14.16 -5.77
N LEU A 108 -6.54 13.30 -4.98
CA LEU A 108 -7.95 12.96 -5.14
C LEU A 108 -8.84 14.19 -4.91
N LEU A 109 -8.61 14.94 -3.83
CA LEU A 109 -9.37 16.16 -3.54
C LEU A 109 -9.24 17.22 -4.64
N ARG A 110 -8.07 17.29 -5.29
CA ARG A 110 -7.81 18.26 -6.37
C ARG A 110 -8.41 17.84 -7.71
N VAL A 111 -8.41 16.55 -8.01
CA VAL A 111 -8.71 16.03 -9.37
C VAL A 111 -10.16 15.56 -9.50
N LEU A 112 -10.75 15.01 -8.45
CA LEU A 112 -12.09 14.44 -8.52
C LEU A 112 -13.18 15.51 -8.44
N PRO A 113 -14.33 15.31 -9.13
CA PRO A 113 -15.52 16.14 -8.96
C PRO A 113 -15.93 16.26 -7.49
N GLU A 114 -16.56 17.37 -7.10
CA GLU A 114 -16.91 17.64 -5.70
C GLU A 114 -17.86 16.59 -5.12
N GLU A 115 -18.76 16.07 -5.95
CA GLU A 115 -19.80 15.10 -5.63
C GLU A 115 -19.26 13.68 -5.42
N SER A 116 -18.05 13.38 -5.92
CA SER A 116 -17.43 12.07 -5.77
C SER A 116 -16.90 11.85 -4.36
N ASP A 117 -17.13 10.66 -3.83
CA ASP A 117 -16.64 10.28 -2.51
C ASP A 117 -15.18 9.84 -2.56
N ILE A 118 -14.46 10.04 -1.45
CA ILE A 118 -13.04 9.78 -1.28
C ILE A 118 -12.82 9.06 0.04
N LEU A 119 -12.30 7.84 -0.07
CA LEU A 119 -11.83 7.03 1.05
C LEU A 119 -10.36 6.69 0.84
N CYS A 120 -9.48 7.24 1.67
CA CYS A 120 -8.06 6.89 1.61
C CYS A 120 -7.80 5.68 2.49
N THR A 121 -7.12 4.65 1.97
CA THR A 121 -6.89 3.41 2.74
C THR A 121 -5.47 2.90 2.60
N HIS A 122 -5.05 2.09 3.56
CA HIS A 122 -3.84 1.30 3.47
C HIS A 122 -4.06 -0.03 4.19
N PRO A 123 -4.31 -1.13 3.45
CA PRO A 123 -4.13 -2.46 4.00
C PRO A 123 -2.64 -2.61 4.36
N MET A 124 -2.31 -2.73 5.65
CA MET A 124 -0.93 -2.84 6.15
C MET A 124 -0.34 -4.25 5.90
N PHE A 125 -0.78 -4.88 4.82
CA PHE A 125 -0.47 -6.24 4.42
C PHE A 125 -0.63 -6.37 2.91
N GLY A 126 0.00 -7.38 2.32
CA GLY A 126 -0.08 -7.63 0.89
C GLY A 126 -0.03 -9.12 0.57
N PRO A 127 0.29 -9.48 -0.69
CA PRO A 127 0.29 -10.87 -1.14
C PRO A 127 1.09 -11.82 -0.24
N GLU A 128 2.20 -11.36 0.34
CA GLU A 128 3.05 -12.19 1.19
C GLU A 128 2.54 -12.33 2.63
N SER A 129 2.21 -11.20 3.27
CA SER A 129 1.78 -11.17 4.66
C SER A 129 0.31 -11.57 4.85
N GLY A 130 -0.52 -11.45 3.80
CA GLY A 130 -1.93 -11.81 3.80
C GLY A 130 -2.27 -13.08 3.02
N LYS A 131 -1.29 -13.89 2.60
CA LYS A 131 -1.51 -15.11 1.79
C LYS A 131 -2.44 -16.14 2.43
N ASN A 132 -2.50 -16.18 3.76
CA ASN A 132 -3.28 -17.15 4.53
C ASN A 132 -4.58 -16.57 5.09
N GLY A 133 -5.05 -15.43 4.55
CA GLY A 133 -6.21 -14.69 5.06
C GLY A 133 -5.82 -13.39 5.76
N TRP A 134 -6.81 -12.55 6.03
CA TRP A 134 -6.59 -11.18 6.53
C TRP A 134 -6.95 -10.99 8.01
N LYS A 135 -7.26 -12.08 8.71
CA LYS A 135 -7.60 -12.07 10.13
C LYS A 135 -6.46 -11.46 10.94
N ASP A 136 -6.80 -10.56 11.84
CA ASP A 136 -5.90 -9.85 12.75
C ASP A 136 -4.86 -8.93 12.07
N LEU A 137 -4.91 -8.78 10.74
CA LEU A 137 -4.09 -7.83 9.99
C LEU A 137 -4.69 -6.42 10.07
N ASN A 138 -3.83 -5.41 10.11
CA ASN A 138 -4.26 -4.02 10.24
C ASN A 138 -4.74 -3.47 8.89
N PHE A 139 -5.91 -2.84 8.89
CA PHE A 139 -6.43 -2.08 7.76
C PHE A 139 -6.69 -0.65 8.20
N MET A 140 -5.87 0.29 7.69
CA MET A 140 -6.02 1.70 7.97
C MET A 140 -6.96 2.37 6.95
N TYR A 141 -7.80 3.28 7.42
CA TYR A 141 -8.62 4.12 6.54
C TYR A 141 -8.85 5.53 7.09
N ASP A 142 -9.07 6.47 6.17
CA ASP A 142 -9.47 7.85 6.43
C ASP A 142 -10.67 8.20 5.52
N LYS A 143 -11.79 8.60 6.15
CA LYS A 143 -13.01 9.05 5.45
C LYS A 143 -12.83 10.51 5.03
N VAL A 144 -12.09 10.74 3.95
CA VAL A 144 -11.69 12.09 3.50
C VAL A 144 -12.88 12.94 3.07
N ARG A 145 -13.79 12.38 2.26
CA ARG A 145 -15.04 13.04 1.82
C ARG A 145 -16.08 11.98 1.52
N ILE A 146 -17.10 11.82 2.36
CA ILE A 146 -18.11 10.76 2.21
C ILE A 146 -19.51 11.38 2.27
N HIS A 147 -20.27 11.26 1.20
CA HIS A 147 -21.68 11.62 1.12
C HIS A 147 -22.57 10.35 1.18
N ASP A 148 -22.15 9.25 0.56
CA ASP A 148 -22.82 7.96 0.60
C ASP A 148 -22.17 7.02 1.64
N GLU A 149 -22.65 7.15 2.88
CA GLU A 149 -22.21 6.31 4.00
C GLU A 149 -22.51 4.81 3.80
N ALA A 150 -23.55 4.47 3.03
CA ALA A 150 -23.90 3.07 2.80
C ALA A 150 -22.85 2.39 1.89
N THR A 151 -22.50 3.03 0.77
CA THR A 151 -21.46 2.51 -0.15
C THR A 151 -20.09 2.44 0.56
N CYS A 152 -19.73 3.48 1.31
CA CYS A 152 -18.49 3.50 2.10
C CYS A 152 -18.44 2.37 3.14
N SER A 153 -19.50 2.21 3.94
CA SER A 153 -19.59 1.15 4.96
C SER A 153 -19.52 -0.25 4.35
N ASN A 154 -20.21 -0.47 3.22
CA ASN A 154 -20.18 -1.74 2.50
C ASN A 154 -18.77 -2.07 1.98
N PHE A 155 -18.03 -1.07 1.48
CA PHE A 155 -16.65 -1.27 1.04
C PHE A 155 -15.74 -1.59 2.23
N LEU A 156 -15.84 -0.85 3.34
CA LEU A 156 -15.06 -1.13 4.55
C LEU A 156 -15.37 -2.52 5.13
N HIS A 157 -16.61 -3.00 4.97
CA HIS A 157 -17.02 -4.33 5.40
C HIS A 157 -16.25 -5.46 4.70
N ILE A 158 -15.70 -5.23 3.50
CA ILE A 158 -14.86 -6.21 2.79
C ILE A 158 -13.68 -6.65 3.67
N PHE A 159 -13.05 -5.69 4.33
CA PHE A 159 -11.90 -5.93 5.21
C PHE A 159 -12.34 -6.38 6.60
N ALA A 160 -13.39 -5.76 7.15
CA ALA A 160 -13.89 -6.12 8.48
C ALA A 160 -14.38 -7.58 8.54
N SER A 161 -15.05 -8.07 7.48
CA SER A 161 -15.58 -9.44 7.42
C SER A 161 -14.49 -10.51 7.29
N GLU A 162 -13.31 -10.17 6.76
CA GLU A 162 -12.12 -11.05 6.78
C GLU A 162 -11.37 -11.01 8.12
N GLY A 163 -11.87 -10.25 9.10
CA GLY A 163 -11.32 -10.17 10.44
C GLY A 163 -10.15 -9.19 10.58
N CYS A 164 -10.02 -8.21 9.67
CA CYS A 164 -9.02 -7.16 9.82
C CYS A 164 -9.27 -6.31 11.08
N LYS A 165 -8.18 -5.80 11.66
CA LYS A 165 -8.23 -4.73 12.67
C LYS A 165 -8.43 -3.41 11.95
N MET A 166 -9.64 -2.88 12.04
CA MET A 166 -10.05 -1.65 11.37
C MET A 166 -9.55 -0.43 12.15
N LEU A 167 -8.67 0.37 11.54
CA LEU A 167 -7.99 1.50 12.19
C LEU A 167 -8.33 2.80 11.45
N GLN A 168 -9.24 3.59 12.02
CA GLN A 168 -9.54 4.92 11.50
C GLN A 168 -8.51 5.93 12.02
N MET A 169 -7.82 6.63 11.12
CA MET A 169 -6.91 7.72 11.47
C MET A 169 -6.75 8.68 10.29
N SER A 170 -6.26 9.89 10.54
CA SER A 170 -6.01 10.83 9.44
C SER A 170 -4.85 10.37 8.55
N CYS A 171 -4.87 10.80 7.29
CA CYS A 171 -3.77 10.57 6.36
C CYS A 171 -2.41 11.08 6.88
N GLU A 172 -2.40 12.24 7.56
CA GLU A 172 -1.20 12.81 8.18
C GLU A 172 -0.65 11.93 9.31
N GLU A 173 -1.52 11.49 10.24
CA GLU A 173 -1.09 10.65 11.35
C GLU A 173 -0.60 9.28 10.85
N HIS A 174 -1.26 8.72 9.83
CA HIS A 174 -0.76 7.53 9.15
C HIS A 174 0.65 7.74 8.61
N ASP A 175 0.91 8.78 7.82
CA ASP A 175 2.22 8.96 7.18
C ASP A 175 3.33 9.19 8.20
N LYS A 176 3.02 9.89 9.30
CA LYS A 176 3.92 10.07 10.44
C LYS A 176 4.28 8.74 11.13
N ILE A 177 3.31 7.86 11.35
CA ILE A 177 3.53 6.52 11.95
C ILE A 177 4.26 5.61 10.95
N ALA A 178 3.85 5.62 9.69
CA ALA A 178 4.40 4.78 8.62
C ALA A 178 5.87 5.13 8.33
N ALA A 179 6.23 6.42 8.38
CA ALA A 179 7.63 6.86 8.27
C ALA A 179 8.53 6.23 9.34
N LYS A 180 8.03 6.10 10.56
CA LYS A 180 8.76 5.53 11.71
C LYS A 180 8.76 4.00 11.76
N SER A 181 7.90 3.35 10.99
CA SER A 181 7.67 1.91 11.05
C SER A 181 7.92 1.25 9.70
N GLN A 182 6.97 1.32 8.77
CA GLN A 182 7.06 0.70 7.45
C GLN A 182 8.28 1.18 6.67
N PHE A 183 8.50 2.49 6.58
CA PHE A 183 9.63 3.05 5.81
C PHE A 183 10.98 2.62 6.40
N ILE A 184 11.14 2.65 7.73
CA ILE A 184 12.36 2.14 8.41
C ILE A 184 12.53 0.63 8.15
N THR A 185 11.45 -0.15 8.24
CA THR A 185 11.49 -1.60 8.00
C THR A 185 11.94 -1.92 6.59
N HIS A 186 11.40 -1.24 5.58
CA HIS A 186 11.85 -1.38 4.19
C HIS A 186 13.28 -0.90 3.98
N THR A 187 13.68 0.20 4.62
CA THR A 187 15.06 0.72 4.52
C THR A 187 16.05 -0.30 5.06
N ILE A 188 15.80 -0.87 6.25
CA ILE A 188 16.63 -1.94 6.82
C ILE A 188 16.64 -3.16 5.90
N GLY A 189 15.47 -3.63 5.43
CA GLY A 189 15.38 -4.79 4.53
C GLY A 189 16.17 -4.60 3.22
N ARG A 190 16.14 -3.39 2.64
CA ARG A 190 16.92 -3.03 1.44
C ARG A 190 18.41 -2.92 1.74
N THR A 191 18.81 -2.35 2.88
CA THR A 191 20.22 -2.31 3.31
C THR A 191 20.79 -3.71 3.51
N LEU A 192 20.02 -4.62 4.13
CA LEU A 192 20.42 -6.02 4.29
C LEU A 192 20.56 -6.74 2.93
N ALA A 193 19.72 -6.38 1.96
CA ALA A 193 19.85 -6.88 0.60
C ALA A 193 21.10 -6.36 -0.10
N GLU A 194 21.44 -5.08 0.07
CA GLU A 194 22.66 -4.47 -0.47
C GLU A 194 23.93 -5.07 0.15
N MET A 195 23.88 -5.42 1.44
CA MET A 195 24.94 -6.17 2.12
C MET A 195 25.05 -7.64 1.66
N ASP A 196 24.12 -8.08 0.82
CA ASP A 196 23.93 -9.45 0.36
C ASP A 196 24.01 -10.51 1.46
N ILE A 197 23.29 -10.30 2.57
CA ILE A 197 23.32 -11.26 3.67
C ILE A 197 22.73 -12.63 3.24
N GLU A 198 23.40 -13.70 3.66
CA GLU A 198 22.96 -15.09 3.43
C GLU A 198 22.82 -15.84 4.75
N SER A 199 21.98 -16.89 4.75
CA SER A 199 21.85 -17.78 5.90
C SER A 199 23.14 -18.57 6.12
N THR A 200 23.49 -18.80 7.37
CA THR A 200 24.70 -19.51 7.80
C THR A 200 24.36 -20.72 8.70
N PRO A 201 25.25 -21.71 8.83
CA PRO A 201 25.05 -22.84 9.75
C PRO A 201 24.91 -22.45 11.24
N ILE A 202 25.28 -21.21 11.60
CA ILE A 202 25.29 -20.70 12.99
C ILE A 202 24.30 -19.55 13.18
N ASP A 203 23.26 -19.46 12.33
CA ASP A 203 22.27 -18.40 12.41
C ASP A 203 21.59 -18.33 13.78
N THR A 204 21.71 -17.16 14.41
CA THR A 204 20.88 -16.84 15.57
C THR A 204 19.43 -16.64 15.14
N LYS A 205 18.47 -16.80 16.07
CA LYS A 205 17.06 -16.49 15.81
C LYS A 205 16.83 -15.05 15.34
N GLY A 206 17.62 -14.11 15.84
CA GLY A 206 17.57 -12.72 15.38
C GLY A 206 17.98 -12.59 13.91
N PHE A 207 19.07 -13.22 13.51
CA PHE A 207 19.55 -13.16 12.14
C PHE A 207 18.61 -13.88 11.15
N GLN A 208 17.97 -14.99 11.55
CA GLN A 208 16.92 -15.63 10.76
C GLN A 208 15.78 -14.66 10.40
N THR A 209 15.36 -13.82 11.37
CA THR A 209 14.35 -12.77 11.14
C THR A 209 14.86 -11.69 10.19
N LEU A 210 16.13 -11.30 10.26
CA LEU A 210 16.73 -10.32 9.33
C LEU A 210 16.80 -10.87 7.90
N THR A 211 17.17 -12.13 7.72
CA THR A 211 17.16 -12.79 6.41
C THR A 211 15.73 -12.90 5.86
N GLN A 212 14.75 -13.22 6.72
CA GLN A 212 13.34 -13.20 6.33
C GLN A 212 12.87 -11.80 5.93
N LEU A 213 13.31 -10.75 6.65
CA LEU A 213 13.02 -9.36 6.33
C LEU A 213 13.61 -8.98 4.96
N LYS A 214 14.89 -9.26 4.70
CA LYS A 214 15.53 -9.10 3.36
C LYS A 214 14.66 -9.74 2.29
N ASN A 215 14.32 -11.01 2.45
CA ASN A 215 13.56 -11.78 1.47
C ASN A 215 12.15 -11.22 1.22
N THR A 216 11.48 -10.71 2.26
CA THR A 216 10.13 -10.16 2.15
C THR A 216 10.16 -8.79 1.48
N THR A 217 11.04 -7.89 1.93
CA THR A 217 11.17 -6.54 1.39
C THR A 217 11.62 -6.52 -0.07
N MET A 218 12.45 -7.48 -0.48
CA MET A 218 12.94 -7.57 -1.86
C MET A 218 11.90 -8.06 -2.88
N ARG A 219 10.77 -8.61 -2.43
CA ARG A 219 9.64 -8.97 -3.33
C ARG A 219 8.86 -7.75 -3.79
N ASP A 220 8.92 -6.65 -3.04
CA ASP A 220 8.33 -5.39 -3.46
C ASP A 220 9.22 -4.68 -4.48
N SER A 221 8.61 -3.90 -5.37
CA SER A 221 9.35 -3.13 -6.38
C SER A 221 10.17 -2.00 -5.75
N PHE A 222 11.24 -1.60 -6.42
CA PHE A 222 11.98 -0.41 -6.01
C PHE A 222 11.08 0.84 -6.08
N ASP A 223 10.21 0.95 -7.09
CA ASP A 223 9.21 2.02 -7.21
C ASP A 223 8.32 2.16 -5.97
N LEU A 224 7.91 1.05 -5.33
CA LEU A 224 7.15 1.10 -4.08
C LEU A 224 7.98 1.77 -2.99
N TYR A 225 9.22 1.29 -2.79
CA TYR A 225 10.13 1.83 -1.77
C TYR A 225 10.47 3.30 -2.02
N SER A 226 10.76 3.69 -3.27
CA SER A 226 10.97 5.09 -3.65
C SER A 226 9.75 5.93 -3.33
N GLY A 227 8.54 5.41 -3.58
CA GLY A 227 7.28 6.09 -3.24
C GLY A 227 7.13 6.34 -1.74
N LEU A 228 7.54 5.39 -0.88
CA LEU A 228 7.51 5.57 0.58
C LEU A 228 8.38 6.73 1.05
N PHE A 229 9.45 7.07 0.31
CA PHE A 229 10.34 8.18 0.63
C PHE A 229 9.88 9.49 -0.02
N VAL A 230 9.67 9.47 -1.34
CA VAL A 230 9.38 10.67 -2.14
C VAL A 230 8.04 11.31 -1.74
N HIS A 231 7.05 10.50 -1.40
CA HIS A 231 5.68 10.95 -1.15
C HIS A 231 5.27 10.89 0.32
N ASN A 232 6.21 10.74 1.25
CA ASN A 232 5.98 10.90 2.68
C ASN A 232 6.94 11.95 3.23
N ARG A 233 6.42 13.14 3.57
CA ARG A 233 7.24 14.27 4.06
C ARG A 233 7.97 13.97 5.37
N PHE A 234 7.54 12.97 6.13
CA PHE A 234 8.18 12.56 7.39
C PHE A 234 9.35 11.57 7.16
N ALA A 235 9.39 10.86 6.01
CA ALA A 235 10.37 9.81 5.75
C ALA A 235 11.82 10.32 5.74
N LYS A 236 12.05 11.54 5.23
CA LYS A 236 13.39 12.14 5.21
C LYS A 236 14.00 12.25 6.61
N GLN A 237 13.23 12.75 7.58
CA GLN A 237 13.72 12.89 8.94
C GLN A 237 14.00 11.53 9.58
N GLU A 238 13.18 10.52 9.30
CA GLU A 238 13.38 9.17 9.84
C GLU A 238 14.60 8.46 9.23
N LEU A 239 14.92 8.72 7.95
CA LEU A 239 16.16 8.25 7.34
C LEU A 239 17.39 8.88 8.03
N GLU A 240 17.37 10.19 8.26
CA GLU A 240 18.43 10.89 9.01
C GLU A 240 18.54 10.40 10.46
N ASN A 241 17.42 10.05 11.10
CA ASN A 241 17.41 9.45 12.44
C ASN A 241 18.11 8.09 12.43
N LEU A 242 17.79 7.23 11.46
CA LEU A 242 18.41 5.92 11.31
C LEU A 242 19.92 6.03 11.07
N GLN A 243 20.34 6.92 10.18
CA GLN A 243 21.76 7.15 9.89
C GLN A 243 22.51 7.61 11.16
N ARG A 244 22.01 8.64 11.85
CA ARG A 244 22.63 9.13 13.09
C ARG A 244 22.64 8.09 14.21
N ALA A 245 21.66 7.19 14.24
CA ALA A 245 21.66 6.09 15.21
C ALA A 245 22.77 5.08 14.90
N LEU A 246 22.94 4.71 13.62
CA LEU A 246 24.00 3.81 13.18
C LEU A 246 25.40 4.41 13.44
N ASP A 247 25.60 5.69 13.11
CA ASP A 247 26.87 6.39 13.34
C ASP A 247 27.22 6.42 14.83
N ARG A 248 26.25 6.73 15.71
CA ARG A 248 26.46 6.70 17.17
C ARG A 248 26.82 5.31 17.70
N VAL A 249 26.16 4.27 17.22
CA VAL A 249 26.52 2.88 17.60
C VAL A 249 27.95 2.57 17.15
N LYS A 250 28.36 2.97 15.95
CA LYS A 250 29.73 2.83 15.46
C LYS A 250 30.74 3.58 16.33
N GLU A 251 30.46 4.83 16.70
CA GLU A 251 31.32 5.64 17.57
C GLU A 251 31.54 4.97 18.93
N MET A 252 30.47 4.47 19.55
CA MET A 252 30.55 3.74 20.82
C MET A 252 31.46 2.50 20.72
N LEU A 253 31.38 1.75 19.61
CA LEU A 253 32.22 0.57 19.39
C LEU A 253 33.69 0.93 19.19
N VAL A 254 33.98 1.96 18.38
CA VAL A 254 35.36 2.43 18.14
C VAL A 254 35.98 2.99 19.42
N GLN A 255 35.20 3.72 20.23
CA GLN A 255 35.66 4.21 21.52
C GLN A 255 36.03 3.04 22.44
N ARG A 256 35.14 2.05 22.59
CA ARG A 256 35.40 0.88 23.42
C ARG A 256 36.63 0.09 22.95
N MET A 257 36.82 -0.04 21.63
CA MET A 257 37.99 -0.69 21.05
C MET A 257 39.30 0.00 21.45
N ARG A 258 39.34 1.34 21.41
CA ARG A 258 40.52 2.13 21.83
C ARG A 258 40.82 1.98 23.32
N GLU A 259 39.78 1.90 24.15
CA GLU A 259 39.92 1.69 25.60
C GLU A 259 40.52 0.31 25.93
N GLU A 260 40.16 -0.73 25.20
CA GLU A 260 40.60 -2.12 25.44
C GLU A 260 41.95 -2.46 24.80
N LEU A 261 42.22 -1.98 23.58
CA LEU A 261 43.41 -2.36 22.80
C LEU A 261 44.57 -1.35 22.91
N GLY A 262 44.36 -0.20 23.55
CA GLY A 262 45.30 0.93 23.56
C GLY A 262 45.31 1.69 22.23
N PRO A 263 46.08 2.80 22.12
CA PRO A 263 46.22 3.52 20.85
C PRO A 263 46.89 2.64 19.79
N GLU A 264 46.38 2.65 18.57
CA GLU A 264 47.05 2.03 17.42
C GLU A 264 48.48 2.56 17.36
N LYS A 265 49.47 1.66 17.41
CA LYS A 265 50.86 2.01 17.12
C LYS A 265 50.96 2.11 15.59
N ASP A 266 51.14 3.33 15.11
CA ASP A 266 51.49 3.63 13.71
C ASP A 266 52.68 2.78 13.21
#